data_AF-A0AAV5I2Y1-F1
#
_entry.id   AF-A0AAV5I2Y1-F1
#
_cell.length_a   1.000
_cell.length_b   1.000
_cell.length_c   1.000
_cell.angle_alpha   90.00
_cell.angle_beta   90.00
_cell.angle_gamma   90.00
#
_symmetry.space_group_name_H-M   'P 1'
#
loop_
_entity.id
_entity.type
_entity.pdbx_description
1 polymer ?
#
loop_
_entity_poly.entity_id
_entity_poly.type
_entity_poly.pdbx_seq_one_letter_code
_entity_poly.pdbx_strand_id
1 'polypeptide(L)' 'MQGPGYNKDAKVVINVSVEGSPGPVRTMVKLGCTVEQTIKLVVNKYAEEGRSPKLDHNFTFELHQSYFSLQCK' A
#
# COMPACT_ATOMS: atom_id res chain seq x y z
N MET A 1 -12.66 20.54 12.37
CA MET A 1 -13.42 19.30 12.62
C MET A 1 -12.43 18.16 12.66
N GLN A 2 -12.16 17.61 13.84
CA GLN A 2 -11.26 16.46 14.00
C GLN A 2 -12.12 15.21 13.80
N GLY A 3 -11.87 14.45 12.73
CA GLY A 3 -12.53 13.16 12.51
C GLY A 3 -12.27 12.20 13.69
N PRO A 4 -12.99 11.07 13.79
CA PRO A 4 -12.87 10.12 14.90
C PRO A 4 -11.40 9.83 15.14
N GLY A 5 -10.94 10.04 16.39
CA GLY A 5 -9.55 10.01 16.78
C GLY A 5 -8.94 8.63 16.59
N TYR A 6 -8.50 8.32 15.37
CA TYR A 6 -7.80 7.09 15.09
C TYR A 6 -6.43 7.13 15.76
N ASN A 7 -6.08 6.07 16.49
CA ASN A 7 -4.76 5.94 17.05
C ASN A 7 -3.76 5.81 15.89
N LYS A 8 -2.90 6.81 15.71
CA LYS A 8 -1.91 6.87 14.61
C LYS A 8 -0.94 5.69 14.63
N ASP A 9 -0.74 5.06 15.77
CA ASP A 9 0.11 3.86 15.92
C ASP A 9 -0.64 2.55 15.70
N ALA A 10 -1.98 2.59 15.60
CA ALA A 10 -2.74 1.39 15.23
C ALA A 10 -2.29 0.90 13.86
N LYS A 11 -2.16 -0.42 13.75
CA LYS A 11 -1.68 -1.09 12.54
C LYS A 11 -2.87 -1.69 11.79
N VAL A 12 -2.89 -1.50 10.48
CA VAL A 12 -3.89 -2.08 9.59
C VAL A 12 -3.21 -2.91 8.52
N VAL A 13 -3.88 -3.98 8.09
CA VAL A 13 -3.42 -4.80 6.97
C VAL A 13 -4.03 -4.26 5.69
N ILE A 14 -3.18 -4.02 4.70
CA ILE A 14 -3.58 -3.57 3.36
C ILE A 14 -3.16 -4.59 2.31
N ASN A 15 -3.95 -4.68 1.25
CA ASN A 15 -3.62 -5.43 0.05
C ASN A 15 -3.34 -4.42 -1.06
N VAL A 16 -2.15 -4.46 -1.64
CA VAL A 16 -1.74 -3.56 -2.71
C VAL A 16 -1.48 -4.36 -3.97
N SER A 17 -2.29 -4.13 -4.99
CA SER A 17 -2.11 -4.75 -6.29
C SER A 17 -1.12 -3.94 -7.12
N VAL A 18 -0.08 -4.60 -7.62
CA VAL A 18 0.87 -4.02 -8.58
C VAL A 18 0.50 -4.51 -9.96
N GLU A 19 0.37 -3.58 -10.92
CA GLU A 19 0.02 -3.92 -12.29
C GLU A 19 1.05 -4.86 -12.91
N GLY A 20 0.58 -5.90 -13.62
CA GLY A 20 1.44 -6.93 -14.21
C GLY A 20 2.03 -7.94 -13.22
N SER A 21 1.82 -7.77 -11.91
CA SER A 21 2.26 -8.75 -10.91
C SER A 21 1.28 -9.93 -10.78
N PRO A 22 1.76 -11.12 -10.39
CA PRO A 22 0.92 -12.32 -10.25
C PRO A 22 -0.11 -12.27 -9.11
N GLY A 23 -0.10 -11.24 -8.26
CA GLY A 23 -1.08 -11.09 -7.17
C GLY A 23 -0.78 -9.89 -6.26
N PRO A 24 -1.66 -9.59 -5.28
CA PRO A 24 -1.48 -8.46 -4.38
C PRO A 24 -0.34 -8.68 -3.38
N VAL A 25 0.32 -7.60 -2.97
CA VAL A 25 1.26 -7.56 -1.85
C VAL A 25 0.46 -7.26 -0.59
N ARG A 26 0.53 -8.16 0.39
CA ARG A 26 -0.15 -8.00 1.67
C ARG A 26 0.84 -7.47 2.70
N THR A 27 0.56 -6.31 3.27
CA THR A 27 1.46 -5.69 4.26
C THR A 27 0.71 -4.96 5.36
N MET A 28 1.40 -4.72 6.48
CA MET A 28 0.86 -4.03 7.64
C MET A 28 1.45 -2.62 7.73
N VAL A 29 0.60 -1.61 7.83
CA VAL A 29 0.99 -0.20 7.90
C VAL A 29 0.36 0.48 9.10
N LYS A 30 1.00 1.53 9.63
CA LYS A 30 0.40 2.35 10.69
C LYS A 30 -0.63 3.30 10.09
N LEU A 31 -1.71 3.59 10.82
CA LEU A 31 -2.71 4.58 10.40
C LEU A 31 -2.13 5.99 10.25
N GLY A 32 -1.05 6.30 10.94
CA GLY A 32 -0.31 7.55 10.79
C GLY A 32 0.67 7.60 9.62
N CYS A 33 0.83 6.51 8.84
CA CYS A 33 1.73 6.51 7.69
C CYS A 33 1.16 7.34 6.53
N THR A 34 2.02 8.11 5.88
CA THR A 34 1.66 8.81 4.64
C THR A 34 1.57 7.82 3.48
N VAL A 35 0.95 8.26 2.38
CA VAL A 35 0.90 7.50 1.13
C VAL A 35 2.31 7.19 0.62
N GLU A 36 3.21 8.17 0.64
CA GLU A 36 4.60 8.00 0.21
C GLU A 36 5.36 6.95 1.05
N GLN A 37 5.18 6.97 2.37
CA GLN A 37 5.76 5.97 3.26
C GLN A 37 5.21 4.57 2.98
N THR A 38 3.90 4.48 2.71
CA THR A 38 3.23 3.22 2.37
C THR A 38 3.76 2.64 1.06
N ILE A 39 3.93 3.48 0.04
CA ILE A 39 4.52 3.10 -1.25
C ILE A 39 5.92 2.53 -1.07
N LYS A 40 6.80 3.25 -0.37
CA LYS A 40 8.18 2.79 -0.10
C LYS A 40 8.19 1.42 0.58
N LEU A 41 7.32 1.24 1.56
CA LEU A 41 7.18 -0.03 2.28
C LEU A 41 6.74 -1.17 1.36
N VAL A 42 5.78 -0.93 0.48
CA VAL A 42 5.27 -1.93 -0.48
C VAL A 42 6.31 -2.26 -1.53
N VAL A 43 7.02 -1.27 -2.08
CA VAL A 43 8.07 -1.50 -3.10
C VAL A 43 9.21 -2.34 -2.52
N ASN A 44 9.66 -2.02 -1.30
CA ASN A 44 10.65 -2.83 -0.60
C ASN A 44 10.14 -4.26 -0.40
N LYS A 45 8.89 -4.42 0.05
CA LYS A 45 8.30 -5.74 0.29
C LYS A 45 8.15 -6.56 -1.00
N TYR A 46 7.76 -5.92 -2.09
CA TYR A 46 7.64 -6.51 -3.41
C TYR A 46 8.99 -7.03 -3.92
N ALA A 47 10.06 -6.26 -3.71
CA ALA A 47 11.43 -6.65 -4.07
C ALA A 47 11.96 -7.79 -3.18
N GLU A 48 11.72 -7.75 -1.87
CA GLU A 48 12.04 -8.84 -0.93
C GLU A 48 11.38 -10.16 -1.31
N GLU A 49 10.13 -10.10 -1.79
CA GLU A 49 9.39 -11.28 -2.26
C GLU A 49 9.85 -11.77 -3.65
N GLY A 50 10.84 -11.11 -4.27
CA GLY A 50 11.39 -11.51 -5.57
C GLY A 50 10.39 -11.43 -6.72
N ARG A 51 9.36 -10.58 -6.60
CA ARG A 51 8.26 -10.54 -7.55
C ARG A 51 8.67 -9.98 -8.91
N SER A 52 7.93 -10.38 -9.93
CA SER A 52 8.09 -9.96 -11.31
C SER A 52 6.79 -9.34 -11.82
N PRO A 53 6.84 -8.27 -12.64
CA PRO A 53 8.05 -7.61 -13.17
C PRO A 53 8.83 -6.83 -12.09
N LYS A 54 10.14 -6.63 -12.29
CA LYS A 54 10.97 -5.84 -11.38
C LYS A 54 10.53 -4.37 -11.44
N LEU A 55 10.34 -3.77 -10.28
CA LEU A 55 10.05 -2.34 -10.16
C LEU A 55 11.38 -1.56 -10.15
N ASP A 56 11.56 -0.65 -11.10
CA ASP A 56 12.69 0.27 -11.05
C ASP A 56 12.47 1.26 -9.90
N HIS A 57 13.52 1.51 -9.12
CA HIS A 57 13.47 2.38 -7.94
C HIS A 57 13.34 3.87 -8.29
N ASN A 58 13.48 4.22 -9.57
CA ASN A 58 13.38 5.59 -10.07
C ASN A 58 11.97 6.03 -10.48
N PHE A 59 10.95 5.16 -10.40
CA PHE A 59 9.59 5.56 -10.73
C PHE A 59 8.92 6.32 -9.57
N THR A 60 8.28 7.44 -9.89
CA THR A 60 7.27 8.05 -9.02
C THR A 60 6.03 7.17 -9.02
N PHE A 61 5.81 6.45 -7.93
CA PHE A 61 4.60 5.66 -7.75
C PHE A 61 3.47 6.55 -7.23
N GLU A 62 2.27 6.36 -7.78
CA GLU A 62 1.05 6.98 -7.30
C GLU A 62 0.11 5.91 -6.73
N LEU A 63 -0.57 6.25 -5.63
CA LEU A 63 -1.57 5.37 -5.03
C LEU A 63 -2.96 5.87 -5.43
N HIS A 64 -3.62 5.14 -6.33
CA HIS A 64 -4.99 5.43 -6.71
C HIS A 64 -5.97 4.64 -5.84
N GLN A 65 -7.08 5.27 -5.44
CA GLN A 65 -8.18 4.52 -4.85
C GLN A 65 -8.81 3.62 -5.91
N SER A 66 -8.81 2.31 -5.66
CA SER A 66 -9.51 1.37 -6.53
C SER A 66 -11.02 1.48 -6.33
N TYR A 67 -11.78 1.51 -7.44
CA TYR A 67 -13.24 1.46 -7.43
C TYR A 67 -13.80 0.24 -6.66
N PHE A 68 -13.05 -0.86 -6.63
CA PHE A 68 -13.40 -2.06 -5.87
C PHE A 68 -13.44 -1.84 -4.35
N SER A 69 -12.72 -0.85 -3.83
CA SER A 69 -12.65 -0.57 -2.38
C SER A 69 -13.89 0.15 -1.85
N LEU A 70 -14.75 0.71 -2.72
CA LEU A 70 -15.96 1.43 -2.33
C LEU A 70 -17.15 0.48 -2.06
N GLN A 71 -17.00 -0.82 -2.30
CA GLN A 71 -18.02 -1.82 -1.97
C GLN A 71 -17.78 -2.39 -0.56
N CYS A 72 -17.88 -1.54 0.45
CA CYS A 72 -18.12 -1.97 1.82
C CYS A 72 -19.61 -1.75 2.11
N LYS A 73 -20.42 -2.81 2.01
CA LYS A 73 -21.74 -2.88 2.66
C LYS A 73 -21.60 -3.66 3.97
#